data_AF-A0A1Y2EMQ6-F1
#
_entry.id   AF-A0A1Y2EMQ6-F1
#
_cell.length_a   1.000
_cell.length_b   1.000
_cell.length_c   1.000
_cell.angle_alpha   90.00
_cell.angle_beta   90.00
_cell.angle_gamma   90.00
#
_symmetry.space_group_name_H-M   'P 1'
#
loop_
_entity.id
_entity.type
_entity.pdbx_description
1 polymer ?
#
loop_
_entity_poly.entity_id
_entity_poly.type
_entity_poly.pdbx_seq_one_letter_code
_entity_poly.pdbx_strand_id
1 'polypeptide(L)'
;LVSQFYKNGSLGQYLTTNSSISMDEKEEFVVEIVEGLDICHSQNLVHGNLKPSNILLDEYYHALLSDFSTNHMSPENPNTIQRQWLAPELKEKSALFTIASDIYSLGLIIYYI
;
A
#
# COMPACT_ATOMS: atom_id res chain seq x y z
N LEU A 1 13.39 2.46 -13.90
CA LEU A 1 12.55 1.27 -14.18
C LEU A 1 11.63 1.63 -15.35
N VAL A 2 11.35 0.71 -16.29
CA VAL A 2 10.28 0.87 -17.28
C VAL A 2 9.17 -0.11 -16.90
N SER A 3 7.97 0.38 -16.64
CA SER A 3 6.81 -0.41 -16.19
C SER A 3 5.57 -0.05 -16.99
N GLN A 4 4.55 -0.92 -16.94
CA GLN A 4 3.24 -0.66 -17.53
C GLN A 4 2.60 0.59 -16.92
N PHE A 5 1.93 1.38 -17.76
CA PHE A 5 1.16 2.54 -17.33
C PHE A 5 -0.28 2.12 -17.04
N TYR A 6 -0.73 2.38 -15.81
CA TYR A 6 -2.07 2.06 -15.34
C TYR A 6 -2.96 3.30 -15.34
N LYS A 7 -3.82 3.41 -16.37
CA LYS A 7 -4.60 4.62 -16.66
C LYS A 7 -5.67 4.97 -15.61
N ASN A 8 -6.11 3.98 -14.83
CA ASN A 8 -7.13 4.17 -13.79
C ASN A 8 -6.54 4.75 -12.49
N GLY A 9 -5.22 4.99 -12.46
CA GLY A 9 -4.55 5.67 -11.37
C GLY A 9 -4.35 4.78 -10.16
N SER A 10 -4.37 5.38 -8.96
CA SER A 10 -4.22 4.66 -7.69
C SER A 10 -5.55 4.48 -6.97
N LEU A 11 -5.62 3.48 -6.10
CA LEU A 11 -6.76 3.26 -5.21
C LEU A 11 -7.06 4.50 -4.36
N GLY A 12 -6.03 5.20 -3.86
CA GLY A 12 -6.23 6.45 -3.13
C GLY A 12 -6.93 7.54 -3.96
N GLN A 13 -6.60 7.66 -5.25
CA GLN A 13 -7.29 8.59 -6.15
C GLN A 13 -8.72 8.11 -6.47
N TYR A 14 -8.89 6.81 -6.65
CA TYR A 14 -10.19 6.21 -6.93
C TYR A 14 -11.18 6.42 -5.78
N LEU A 15 -10.78 6.13 -4.53
CA LEU A 15 -11.61 6.28 -3.33
C LEU A 15 -11.94 7.73 -2.97
N THR A 16 -11.08 8.69 -3.36
CA THR A 16 -11.37 10.12 -3.16
C THR A 16 -12.30 10.70 -4.21
N THR A 17 -12.31 10.12 -5.42
CA THR A 17 -13.14 10.58 -6.55
C THR A 17 -14.53 9.91 -6.54
N ASN A 18 -14.60 8.66 -6.09
CA ASN A 18 -15.83 7.87 -6.04
C ASN A 18 -16.38 7.82 -4.61
N SER A 19 -17.43 8.57 -4.35
CA SER A 19 -18.03 8.69 -3.01
C SER A 19 -18.93 7.51 -2.60
N SER A 20 -19.22 6.59 -3.53
CA SER A 20 -20.11 5.46 -3.29
C SER A 20 -19.57 4.21 -3.98
N ILE A 21 -18.72 3.48 -3.26
CA ILE A 21 -18.27 2.14 -3.63
C ILE A 21 -19.13 1.10 -2.91
N SER A 22 -19.47 0.02 -3.60
CA SER A 22 -20.26 -1.09 -3.03
C SER A 22 -19.43 -1.92 -2.06
N MET A 23 -20.11 -2.73 -1.23
CA MET A 23 -19.41 -3.65 -0.32
C MET A 23 -18.62 -4.72 -1.10
N ASP A 24 -19.16 -5.17 -2.23
CA ASP A 24 -18.52 -6.19 -3.06
C ASP A 24 -17.21 -5.66 -3.68
N GLU A 25 -17.21 -4.42 -4.18
CA GLU A 25 -15.99 -3.76 -4.70
C GLU A 25 -14.93 -3.58 -3.59
N LYS A 26 -15.35 -3.22 -2.37
CA LYS A 26 -14.43 -3.13 -1.22
C LYS A 26 -13.80 -4.48 -0.92
N GLU A 27 -14.60 -5.54 -0.90
CA GLU A 27 -14.13 -6.90 -0.65
C GLU A 27 -13.14 -7.34 -1.72
N GLU A 28 -13.44 -7.10 -3.00
CA GLU A 28 -12.56 -7.42 -4.12
C GLU A 28 -11.20 -6.73 -4.00
N PHE A 29 -11.17 -5.41 -3.73
CA PHE A 29 -9.91 -4.71 -3.48
C PHE A 29 -9.12 -5.30 -2.31
N VAL A 30 -9.80 -5.61 -1.20
CA VAL A 30 -9.12 -6.17 -0.02
C VAL A 30 -8.51 -7.53 -0.33
N VAL A 31 -9.24 -8.41 -1.03
CA VAL A 31 -8.75 -9.73 -1.42
C VAL A 31 -7.50 -9.60 -2.28
N GLU A 32 -7.54 -8.78 -3.34
CA GLU A 32 -6.42 -8.63 -4.27
C GLU A 32 -5.17 -8.02 -3.61
N ILE A 33 -5.35 -7.03 -2.74
CA ILE A 33 -4.25 -6.43 -1.96
C ILE A 33 -3.63 -7.50 -1.05
N VAL A 34 -4.44 -8.30 -0.37
CA VAL A 34 -3.98 -9.37 0.54
C VAL A 34 -3.23 -10.44 -0.24
N GLU A 35 -3.75 -10.90 -1.38
CA GLU A 35 -3.09 -11.89 -2.23
C GLU A 35 -1.76 -11.39 -2.77
N GLY A 36 -1.71 -10.16 -3.28
CA GLY A 36 -0.47 -9.55 -3.75
C GLY A 36 0.58 -9.42 -2.65
N LEU A 37 0.15 -9.09 -1.43
CA LEU A 37 1.05 -8.96 -0.29
C LEU A 37 1.53 -10.32 0.23
N ASP A 38 0.65 -11.33 0.28
CA ASP A 38 0.99 -12.71 0.67
C ASP A 38 2.05 -13.30 -0.27
N ILE A 39 1.91 -13.11 -1.59
CA ILE A 39 2.93 -13.52 -2.56
C ILE A 39 4.28 -12.89 -2.24
N CYS A 40 4.33 -11.59 -1.97
CA CYS A 40 5.57 -10.90 -1.61
C CYS A 40 6.17 -11.46 -0.31
N HIS A 41 5.35 -11.60 0.73
CA HIS A 41 5.79 -12.08 2.05
C HIS A 41 6.26 -13.53 2.01
N SER A 42 5.64 -14.39 1.18
CA SER A 42 6.09 -15.77 0.94
C SER A 42 7.52 -15.87 0.40
N GLN A 43 8.00 -14.79 -0.25
CA GLN A 43 9.35 -14.67 -0.79
C GLN A 43 10.28 -13.84 0.11
N ASN A 44 9.87 -13.53 1.35
CA ASN A 44 10.56 -12.62 2.28
C ASN A 44 10.76 -11.20 1.72
N LEU A 45 9.91 -10.77 0.80
CA LEU A 45 9.93 -9.41 0.26
C LEU A 45 8.97 -8.52 1.05
N VAL A 46 9.53 -7.55 1.78
CA VAL A 46 8.75 -6.52 2.49
C VAL A 46 8.46 -5.36 1.55
N HIS A 47 7.21 -4.89 1.52
CA HIS A 47 6.83 -3.74 0.71
C HIS A 47 7.38 -2.42 1.29
N GLY A 48 7.23 -2.20 2.61
CA GLY A 48 7.84 -1.10 3.36
C GLY A 48 7.34 0.30 3.00
N ASN A 49 6.33 0.41 2.15
CA ASN A 49 5.72 1.67 1.70
C ASN A 49 4.28 1.45 1.26
N LEU A 50 3.58 0.53 1.92
CA LEU A 50 2.22 0.15 1.57
C LEU A 50 1.25 1.27 1.97
N LYS A 51 0.53 1.81 1.00
CA LYS A 51 -0.45 2.90 1.16
C LYS A 51 -1.37 2.97 -0.06
N PRO A 52 -2.56 3.60 0.03
CA PRO A 52 -3.51 3.65 -1.09
C PRO A 52 -2.96 4.28 -2.38
N SER A 53 -2.00 5.21 -2.29
CA SER A 53 -1.38 5.82 -3.48
C SER A 53 -0.43 4.89 -4.23
N ASN A 54 0.00 3.80 -3.58
CA ASN A 54 0.92 2.79 -4.10
C ASN A 54 0.20 1.48 -4.43
N ILE A 55 -1.13 1.53 -4.50
CA ILE A 55 -1.97 0.47 -5.04
C ILE A 55 -2.52 1.03 -6.34
N LEU A 56 -2.05 0.52 -7.47
CA LEU A 56 -2.47 0.95 -8.81
C LEU A 56 -3.68 0.13 -9.25
N LEU A 57 -4.51 0.70 -10.11
CA LEU A 57 -5.67 0.04 -10.68
C LEU A 57 -5.45 -0.19 -12.18
N ASP A 58 -5.57 -1.44 -12.63
CA ASP A 58 -5.50 -1.75 -14.06
C ASP A 58 -6.72 -1.28 -14.83
N GLU A 59 -6.77 -1.54 -16.15
CA GLU A 59 -7.91 -1.16 -17.00
C GLU A 59 -9.27 -1.75 -16.60
N TYR A 60 -9.27 -2.84 -15.81
CA TYR A 60 -10.45 -3.52 -15.29
C TYR A 60 -10.72 -3.19 -13.81
N TYR A 61 -9.92 -2.31 -13.22
CA TYR A 61 -9.96 -1.93 -11.80
C TYR A 61 -9.46 -3.01 -10.83
N HIS A 62 -8.64 -3.95 -11.28
CA HIS A 62 -7.92 -4.84 -10.35
C HIS A 62 -6.78 -4.08 -9.65
N ALA A 63 -6.55 -4.36 -8.38
CA ALA A 63 -5.56 -3.73 -7.52
C ALA A 63 -4.18 -4.40 -7.64
N LEU A 64 -3.15 -3.57 -7.86
CA LEU A 64 -1.76 -4.00 -7.98
C LEU A 64 -0.84 -3.21 -7.04
N LEU A 65 0.03 -3.91 -6.32
CA LEU A 65 1.02 -3.28 -5.45
C LEU A 65 2.14 -2.61 -6.29
N SER A 66 2.53 -1.39 -5.93
CA SER A 66 3.60 -0.62 -6.60
C SER A 66 4.53 0.08 -5.61
N ASP A 67 5.66 0.60 -6.12
CA ASP A 67 6.55 1.50 -5.36
C ASP A 67 7.03 0.95 -4.01
N PHE A 68 7.49 -0.31 -4.05
CA PHE A 68 8.22 -0.97 -2.97
C PHE A 68 9.37 -0.08 -2.50
N SER A 69 9.51 0.09 -1.18
CA SER A 69 10.58 0.92 -0.64
C SER A 69 11.93 0.29 -0.97
N THR A 70 12.78 1.04 -1.66
CA THR A 70 14.21 0.70 -1.80
C THR A 70 15.04 1.16 -0.62
N ASN A 71 14.46 1.97 0.27
CA ASN A 71 15.18 2.64 1.35
C ASN A 71 14.73 2.11 2.71
N HIS A 72 15.69 1.70 3.53
CA HIS A 72 15.62 1.96 4.96
C HIS A 72 15.48 3.48 5.13
N MET A 73 14.34 3.98 5.63
CA MET A 73 14.14 5.41 5.76
C MET A 73 15.29 6.02 6.56
N SER A 74 16.06 6.90 5.93
CA SER A 74 16.97 7.75 6.68
C SER A 74 16.12 8.72 7.52
N PRO A 75 16.47 8.96 8.79
CA PRO A 75 15.66 9.75 9.73
C PRO A 75 15.51 11.24 9.37
N GLU A 76 15.96 11.67 8.19
CA GLU A 76 16.06 13.07 7.77
C GLU A 76 14.93 13.54 6.83
N ASN A 77 14.03 12.66 6.36
CA ASN A 77 12.92 13.06 5.49
C ASN A 77 11.55 12.96 6.20
N PRO A 78 11.05 14.05 6.81
CA PRO A 78 9.82 14.07 7.57
C PRO A 78 8.61 14.31 6.65
N ASN A 79 8.33 13.41 5.69
CA ASN A 79 7.04 13.46 5.02
C ASN A 79 5.96 12.95 5.98
N THR A 80 5.31 13.87 6.69
CA THR A 80 4.23 13.60 7.66
C THR A 80 3.11 12.74 7.07
N ILE A 81 2.81 12.92 5.78
CA ILE A 81 1.80 12.16 5.03
C ILE A 81 2.20 10.69 4.86
N GLN A 82 3.51 10.39 4.77
CA GLN A 82 3.99 9.01 4.71
C GLN A 82 3.77 8.29 6.05
N ARG A 83 3.87 9.01 7.17
CA ARG A 83 3.76 8.42 8.51
C ARG A 83 2.37 7.94 8.89
N GLN A 84 1.31 8.42 8.21
CA GLN A 84 -0.05 8.03 8.57
C GLN A 84 -0.33 6.54 8.29
N TRP A 85 0.41 5.93 7.35
CA TRP A 85 0.29 4.52 7.00
C TRP A 85 1.35 3.64 7.67
N LEU A 86 2.27 4.24 8.45
CA LEU A 86 3.37 3.50 9.06
C LEU A 86 2.97 2.87 10.39
N ALA A 87 3.48 1.66 10.59
CA ALA A 87 3.46 0.99 11.87
C ALA A 87 4.15 1.82 12.97
N PRO A 88 3.66 1.77 14.22
CA PRO A 88 4.15 2.61 15.30
C PRO A 88 5.66 2.42 15.59
N GLU A 89 6.18 1.21 15.46
CA GLU A 89 7.59 0.88 15.62
C GLU A 89 8.49 1.57 14.59
N LEU A 90 7.97 1.88 13.40
CA LEU A 90 8.71 2.57 12.34
C LEU A 90 8.89 4.07 12.59
N LYS A 91 8.37 4.58 13.71
CA LYS A 91 8.59 5.97 14.13
C LYS A 91 9.97 6.18 14.77
N GLU A 92 10.66 5.10 15.12
CA GLU A 92 12.03 5.14 15.63
C GLU A 92 13.04 5.32 14.49
N LYS A 93 14.12 6.08 14.74
CA LYS A 93 15.07 6.50 13.70
C LYS A 93 15.82 5.35 13.01
N SER A 94 15.87 4.17 13.62
CA SER A 94 16.62 3.00 13.16
C SER A 94 15.74 1.77 12.95
N ALA A 95 14.42 1.96 12.92
CA ALA A 95 13.50 0.85 12.73
C ALA A 95 13.62 0.28 11.32
N LEU A 96 13.58 -1.06 11.24
CA LEU A 96 13.59 -1.79 9.98
C LEU A 96 12.15 -2.08 9.56
N PHE A 97 11.88 -1.99 8.27
CA PHE A 97 10.64 -2.50 7.69
C PHE A 97 10.60 -4.02 7.84
N THR A 98 9.46 -4.53 8.27
CA THR A 98 9.20 -5.95 8.48
C THR A 98 7.88 -6.35 7.85
N ILE A 99 7.68 -7.66 7.69
CA ILE A 99 6.38 -8.22 7.33
C ILE A 99 5.29 -7.70 8.28
N ALA A 100 5.54 -7.67 9.59
CA ALA A 100 4.58 -7.17 10.56
C ALA A 100 4.21 -5.69 10.34
N SER A 101 5.17 -4.88 9.91
CA SER A 101 4.90 -3.48 9.61
C SER A 101 4.03 -3.28 8.36
N ASP A 102 4.17 -4.14 7.34
CA ASP A 102 3.26 -4.15 6.18
C ASP A 102 1.85 -4.58 6.59
N ILE A 103 1.72 -5.57 7.48
CA ILE A 103 0.41 -6.03 8.00
C ILE A 103 -0.30 -4.90 8.76
N TYR A 104 0.43 -4.08 9.51
CA TYR A 104 -0.15 -2.90 10.14
C TYR A 104 -0.66 -1.90 9.09
N SER A 105 0.16 -1.58 8.08
CA SER A 105 -0.24 -0.69 6.98
C SER A 105 -1.46 -1.22 6.22
N LEU A 106 -1.52 -2.53 5.98
CA LEU A 106 -2.67 -3.22 5.39
C LEU A 106 -3.93 -3.01 6.24
N GLY A 107 -3.85 -3.17 7.56
CA GLY A 107 -4.98 -2.93 8.46
C GLY A 107 -5.53 -1.51 8.35
N LEU A 108 -4.66 -0.50 8.19
CA LEU A 108 -5.09 0.87 7.96
C LEU A 108 -5.74 1.07 6.59
N ILE A 109 -5.27 0.38 5.56
CA ILE A 109 -5.85 0.43 4.21
C ILE A 109 -7.24 -0.21 4.21
N ILE A 110 -7.41 -1.38 4.84
CA ILE A 110 -8.72 -2.03 4.97
C ILE A 110 -9.71 -1.12 5.71
N TYR A 111 -9.24 -0.41 6.75
CA TYR A 111 -10.07 0.58 7.45
C TYR A 111 -10.40 1.81 6.58
N TYR A 112 -9.50 2.18 5.67
CA TYR A 112 -9.67 3.33 4.77
C TYR A 112 -10.62 3.05 3.60
N ILE A 113 -10.64 1.81 3.11
CA ILE A 113 -11.54 1.32 2.06
C ILE A 113 -13.00 1.36 2.54
#